data_AF-A0A932CUS0-F1
#
_entry.id   AF-A0A932CUS0-F1
#
_cell.length_a   1.000
_cell.length_b   1.000
_cell.length_c   1.000
_cell.angle_alpha   90.00
_cell.angle_beta   90.00
_cell.angle_gamma   90.00
#
_symmetry.space_group_name_H-M   'P 1'
#
loop_
_entity.id
_entity.type
_entity.pdbx_description
1 polymer ?
#
loop_
_entity_poly.entity_id
_entity_poly.type
_entity_poly.pdbx_seq_one_letter_code
_entity_poly.pdbx_strand_id
1 'polypeptide(L)'
;MLSAGGSGVRSWSWPLLCLAFLIGCGGGKDGAPEGDGDSDSDSDSDSDTDSDADSDADSDADSDADSDADSDADADGDTDCTAGATQCSNCVDDDEDGQIDGFDPHCISSADDDESSFETGIPGDNQDRTWQDCFFDGNSGQGDDGCRFHTCCMLLECPADLVEGFDAANDCDVSEECLERCSPSTPPGCDCFGCCTIYDDADLAHTVMTNPAVAPDCDVDVLGDPDLCPPCTPSADCSTPCEPADCILCPGQALDDLPDECSEKGGDPLEPPNECPNELTPCTTSDDCEPAYYCSTGCCVVEAPF
;
A
#
# COMPACT_ATOMS: atom_id res chain seq x y z
N MET A 1 -3.90 54.10 37.31
CA MET A 1 -4.72 54.68 36.22
C MET A 1 -5.26 53.53 35.39
N LEU A 2 -6.51 53.67 34.95
CA LEU A 2 -7.40 52.68 34.35
C LEU A 2 -6.78 51.87 33.20
N SER A 3 -7.10 50.58 33.07
CA SER A 3 -8.10 50.11 32.10
C SER A 3 -8.37 48.61 32.27
N ALA A 4 -9.64 48.25 32.26
CA ALA A 4 -10.17 46.90 32.33
C ALA A 4 -10.82 46.55 30.98
N GLY A 5 -10.89 45.26 30.64
CA GLY A 5 -11.88 44.75 29.68
C GLY A 5 -11.36 43.66 28.75
N GLY A 6 -11.79 42.41 28.97
CA GLY A 6 -11.55 41.31 28.05
C GLY A 6 -11.94 39.96 28.64
N SER A 7 -13.23 39.66 28.73
CA SER A 7 -13.70 38.30 29.01
C SER A 7 -15.00 38.06 28.24
N GLY A 8 -14.89 37.38 27.11
CA GLY A 8 -16.01 36.90 26.30
C GLY A 8 -16.01 35.38 26.29
N VAL A 9 -16.76 34.76 27.19
CA VAL A 9 -17.17 33.36 27.08
C VAL A 9 -18.70 33.33 27.16
N ARG A 10 -19.35 32.95 26.06
CA ARG A 10 -20.80 32.75 26.00
C ARG A 10 -21.04 31.27 25.71
N SER A 11 -21.04 30.50 26.79
CA SER A 11 -21.60 29.16 26.88
C SER A 11 -23.11 29.25 26.68
N TRP A 12 -23.66 28.59 25.66
CA TRP A 12 -25.10 28.45 25.47
C TRP A 12 -25.47 26.96 25.43
N SER A 13 -25.85 26.44 26.59
CA SER A 13 -26.57 25.17 26.73
C SER A 13 -28.03 25.37 26.33
N TRP A 14 -28.56 24.49 25.48
CA TRP A 14 -30.00 24.37 25.23
C TRP A 14 -30.43 22.90 25.43
N PRO A 15 -31.55 22.61 26.14
CA PRO A 15 -31.89 21.27 26.58
C PRO A 15 -32.92 20.58 25.65
N LEU A 16 -32.91 19.24 25.72
CA LEU A 16 -34.03 18.29 25.67
C LEU A 16 -35.35 18.75 25.00
N LEU A 17 -35.71 18.07 23.90
CA LEU A 17 -37.11 17.82 23.57
C LEU A 17 -37.31 16.37 23.08
N CYS A 18 -37.87 15.55 23.97
CA CYS A 18 -38.47 14.26 23.66
C CYS A 18 -39.73 14.46 22.79
N LEU A 19 -39.89 13.68 21.73
CA LEU A 19 -41.22 13.37 21.22
C LEU A 19 -41.26 11.97 20.61
N ALA A 20 -41.74 11.02 21.41
CA ALA A 20 -42.22 9.73 20.95
C ALA A 20 -43.57 9.92 20.24
N PHE A 21 -43.77 9.27 19.10
CA PHE A 21 -45.09 9.00 18.55
C PHE A 21 -45.20 7.52 18.17
N LEU A 22 -46.12 6.85 18.85
CA LEU A 22 -46.56 5.48 18.60
C LEU A 22 -47.66 5.47 17.51
N ILE A 23 -47.91 4.25 17.01
CA ILE A 23 -49.17 3.71 16.43
C ILE A 23 -49.29 3.71 14.90
N GLY A 24 -49.16 2.52 14.32
CA GLY A 24 -49.72 2.13 13.03
C GLY A 24 -49.80 0.60 12.93
N CYS A 25 -51.00 0.03 13.09
CA CYS A 25 -51.33 -1.39 13.08
C CYS A 25 -52.13 -1.70 11.80
N GLY A 26 -51.91 -2.85 11.15
CA GLY A 26 -52.69 -3.28 9.98
C GLY A 26 -52.21 -4.59 9.37
N GLY A 27 -52.84 -5.71 9.73
CA GLY A 27 -52.40 -7.09 9.40
C GLY A 27 -53.08 -7.77 8.20
N GLY A 28 -52.78 -9.06 8.01
CA GLY A 28 -53.68 -9.99 7.30
C GLY A 28 -53.06 -11.18 6.52
N LYS A 29 -53.14 -12.38 7.13
CA LYS A 29 -53.54 -13.72 6.60
C LYS A 29 -52.58 -14.59 5.75
N ASP A 30 -52.12 -15.67 6.41
CA ASP A 30 -52.21 -17.12 6.12
C ASP A 30 -52.32 -17.66 4.67
N GLY A 31 -51.48 -18.66 4.36
CA GLY A 31 -51.79 -19.71 3.38
C GLY A 31 -50.59 -20.54 2.89
N ALA A 32 -50.26 -21.64 3.56
CA ALA A 32 -49.55 -22.78 2.96
C ALA A 32 -50.56 -23.68 2.19
N PRO A 33 -50.12 -24.52 1.24
CA PRO A 33 -49.65 -25.86 1.64
C PRO A 33 -48.49 -26.45 0.80
N GLU A 34 -47.94 -27.52 1.37
CA GLU A 34 -46.98 -28.48 0.83
C GLU A 34 -47.50 -29.22 -0.42
N GLY A 35 -46.56 -29.70 -1.23
CA GLY A 35 -46.79 -30.65 -2.33
C GLY A 35 -45.52 -31.47 -2.58
N ASP A 36 -45.45 -32.61 -1.92
CA ASP A 36 -44.48 -33.70 -2.10
C ASP A 36 -44.81 -34.48 -3.38
N GLY A 37 -43.80 -35.00 -4.08
CA GLY A 37 -43.98 -35.62 -5.39
C GLY A 37 -42.71 -36.21 -6.00
N ASP A 38 -42.17 -37.21 -5.31
CA ASP A 38 -41.13 -38.14 -5.75
C ASP A 38 -41.60 -39.01 -6.94
N SER A 39 -40.72 -39.26 -7.92
CA SER A 39 -40.86 -40.36 -8.92
C SER A 39 -39.55 -40.52 -9.72
N ASP A 40 -38.72 -41.46 -9.27
CA ASP A 40 -37.71 -42.16 -10.06
C ASP A 40 -38.29 -42.81 -11.32
N SER A 41 -37.55 -42.74 -12.43
CA SER A 41 -37.45 -43.87 -13.35
C SER A 41 -36.17 -43.81 -14.18
N ASP A 42 -35.24 -44.69 -13.82
CA ASP A 42 -34.16 -45.17 -14.68
C ASP A 42 -34.72 -45.75 -15.98
N SER A 43 -34.03 -45.51 -17.09
CA SER A 43 -34.00 -46.42 -18.23
C SER A 43 -32.73 -46.17 -19.04
N ASP A 44 -31.71 -46.96 -18.71
CA ASP A 44 -30.63 -47.33 -19.63
C ASP A 44 -31.22 -47.93 -20.90
N SER A 45 -30.72 -47.49 -22.05
CA SER A 45 -30.71 -48.29 -23.27
C SER A 45 -29.55 -47.84 -24.14
N ASP A 46 -28.40 -48.48 -23.89
CA ASP A 46 -27.35 -48.65 -24.86
C ASP A 46 -27.96 -49.15 -26.18
N SER A 47 -27.74 -48.39 -27.25
CA SER A 47 -27.86 -48.91 -28.60
C SER A 47 -26.63 -48.47 -29.38
N ASP A 48 -25.68 -49.40 -29.40
CA ASP A 48 -24.58 -49.43 -30.35
C ASP A 48 -25.14 -49.29 -31.77
N THR A 49 -24.73 -48.24 -32.47
CA THR A 49 -24.73 -48.22 -33.93
C THR A 49 -23.34 -47.88 -34.41
N ASP A 50 -22.55 -48.94 -34.63
CA ASP A 50 -21.46 -48.95 -35.59
C ASP A 50 -21.98 -48.46 -36.95
N SER A 51 -21.35 -47.42 -37.47
CA SER A 51 -21.33 -47.14 -38.91
C SER A 51 -20.01 -46.49 -39.23
N ASP A 52 -19.05 -47.34 -39.57
CA ASP A 52 -17.85 -47.00 -40.31
C ASP A 52 -18.22 -46.22 -41.58
N ALA A 53 -17.62 -45.04 -41.74
CA ALA A 53 -17.41 -44.45 -43.04
C ALA A 53 -16.17 -43.55 -42.98
N ASP A 54 -15.01 -44.18 -43.15
CA ASP A 54 -13.83 -43.52 -43.68
C ASP A 54 -14.19 -42.84 -45.01
N SER A 55 -13.94 -41.55 -45.09
CA SER A 55 -13.77 -40.85 -46.36
C SER A 55 -12.75 -39.76 -46.13
N ASP A 56 -11.50 -40.14 -46.37
CA ASP A 56 -10.41 -39.24 -46.65
C ASP A 56 -10.84 -38.25 -47.75
N ALA A 57 -10.85 -36.97 -47.39
CA ALA A 57 -10.80 -35.89 -48.35
C ALA A 57 -9.75 -34.90 -47.83
N ASP A 58 -8.53 -35.07 -48.34
CA ASP A 58 -7.45 -34.11 -48.26
C ASP A 58 -7.96 -32.71 -48.65
N SER A 59 -7.65 -31.74 -47.80
CA SER A 59 -7.46 -30.36 -48.23
C SER A 59 -6.29 -29.82 -47.44
N ASP A 60 -5.13 -29.89 -48.08
CA ASP A 60 -3.94 -29.13 -47.74
C ASP A 60 -4.34 -27.67 -47.46
N ALA A 61 -4.17 -27.25 -46.21
CA ALA A 61 -3.98 -25.87 -45.86
C ALA A 61 -2.65 -25.79 -45.12
N ASP A 62 -1.61 -25.50 -45.91
CA ASP A 62 -0.38 -24.88 -45.41
C ASP A 62 -0.76 -23.70 -44.52
N SER A 63 -0.47 -23.83 -43.24
CA SER A 63 -0.23 -22.70 -42.37
C SER A 63 0.98 -23.05 -41.53
N ASP A 64 2.14 -22.81 -42.12
CA ASP A 64 3.34 -22.41 -41.39
C ASP A 64 2.93 -21.21 -40.51
N ALA A 65 2.48 -21.51 -39.29
CA ALA A 65 2.50 -20.55 -38.20
C ALA A 65 3.77 -20.84 -37.41
N ASP A 66 4.89 -20.38 -38.00
CA ASP A 66 6.00 -19.85 -37.20
C ASP A 66 5.37 -18.84 -36.24
N SER A 67 5.22 -19.26 -34.99
CA SER A 67 5.03 -18.36 -33.87
C SER A 67 5.99 -18.87 -32.82
N ASP A 68 7.28 -18.71 -33.13
CA ASP A 68 8.24 -18.23 -32.14
C ASP A 68 7.62 -16.95 -31.55
N ALA A 69 6.67 -17.13 -30.64
CA ALA A 69 6.45 -16.19 -29.57
C ALA A 69 7.66 -16.36 -28.66
N ASP A 70 8.79 -15.81 -29.11
CA ASP A 70 9.61 -15.03 -28.21
C ASP A 70 8.64 -14.03 -27.60
N SER A 71 8.02 -14.42 -26.48
CA SER A 71 7.51 -13.49 -25.50
C SER A 71 8.72 -12.86 -24.83
N ASP A 72 9.54 -12.17 -25.64
CA ASP A 72 9.97 -10.83 -25.28
C ASP A 72 8.64 -10.06 -25.17
N ALA A 73 7.98 -10.21 -24.02
CA ALA A 73 7.21 -9.12 -23.49
C ALA A 73 8.27 -8.04 -23.24
N ASP A 74 8.65 -7.36 -24.33
CA ASP A 74 8.94 -5.95 -24.23
C ASP A 74 7.77 -5.42 -23.41
N ALA A 75 8.02 -5.12 -22.14
CA ALA A 75 7.28 -4.13 -21.38
C ALA A 75 7.46 -2.80 -22.13
N ASP A 76 6.94 -2.76 -23.36
CA ASP A 76 6.79 -1.58 -24.18
C ASP A 76 5.77 -0.76 -23.40
N GLY A 77 6.31 0.18 -22.63
CA GLY A 77 5.60 1.10 -21.78
C GLY A 77 4.24 1.45 -22.36
N ASP A 78 3.19 0.97 -21.67
CA ASP A 78 1.91 1.63 -21.66
C ASP A 78 2.10 2.92 -20.86
N THR A 79 2.88 3.84 -21.42
CA THR A 79 3.37 5.05 -20.76
C THR A 79 2.26 6.10 -20.79
N ASP A 80 1.17 5.84 -20.06
CA ASP A 80 0.33 6.88 -19.47
C ASP A 80 0.91 7.25 -18.09
N CYS A 81 2.22 7.51 -18.07
CA CYS A 81 2.94 8.02 -16.92
C CYS A 81 3.99 9.03 -17.39
N THR A 82 4.14 10.12 -16.67
CA THR A 82 5.17 11.13 -16.94
C THR A 82 6.48 10.71 -16.29
N ALA A 83 7.40 10.17 -17.10
CA ALA A 83 8.73 9.79 -16.65
C ALA A 83 9.46 10.94 -15.93
N GLY A 84 9.82 10.67 -14.68
CA GLY A 84 10.68 11.45 -13.80
C GLY A 84 12.15 11.31 -14.15
N ALA A 85 13.02 11.60 -13.17
CA ALA A 85 14.45 11.73 -13.40
C ALA A 85 15.29 10.63 -12.74
N THR A 86 14.68 9.80 -11.91
CA THR A 86 15.33 8.81 -11.06
C THR A 86 14.75 7.43 -11.34
N GLN A 87 15.40 6.36 -10.88
CA GLN A 87 14.91 4.98 -11.06
C GLN A 87 13.47 4.84 -10.55
N CYS A 88 13.19 5.31 -9.34
CA CYS A 88 11.87 5.23 -8.71
C CYS A 88 10.79 6.20 -9.24
N SER A 89 10.99 6.80 -10.41
CA SER A 89 10.00 7.72 -11.00
C SER A 89 9.99 7.76 -12.52
N ASN A 90 10.84 6.99 -13.20
CA ASN A 90 11.06 7.12 -14.64
C ASN A 90 10.18 6.21 -15.51
N CYS A 91 9.23 5.48 -14.92
CA CYS A 91 8.35 4.53 -15.58
C CYS A 91 9.05 3.30 -16.17
N VAL A 92 10.20 2.93 -15.63
CA VAL A 92 10.96 1.75 -16.01
C VAL A 92 11.12 0.91 -14.75
N ASP A 93 10.98 -0.39 -14.94
CA ASP A 93 11.47 -1.40 -14.00
C ASP A 93 12.99 -1.50 -14.20
N ASP A 94 13.76 -0.70 -13.46
CA ASP A 94 15.22 -0.59 -13.61
C ASP A 94 15.98 -1.81 -13.02
N ASP A 95 15.36 -2.58 -12.12
CA ASP A 95 15.96 -3.76 -11.48
C ASP A 95 15.47 -5.12 -12.04
N GLU A 96 14.46 -5.09 -12.91
CA GLU A 96 13.84 -6.22 -13.62
C GLU A 96 13.08 -7.19 -12.70
N ASP A 97 12.55 -6.72 -11.56
CA ASP A 97 11.76 -7.53 -10.61
C ASP A 97 10.25 -7.59 -10.95
N GLY A 98 9.79 -6.75 -11.87
CA GLY A 98 8.40 -6.67 -12.34
C GLY A 98 7.54 -5.63 -11.62
N GLN A 99 8.09 -4.94 -10.63
CA GLN A 99 7.51 -3.75 -10.00
C GLN A 99 8.08 -2.51 -10.68
N ILE A 100 7.35 -1.39 -10.63
CA ILE A 100 7.72 -0.17 -11.35
C ILE A 100 7.57 1.02 -10.42
N ASP A 101 8.64 1.81 -10.31
CA ASP A 101 8.66 3.09 -9.60
C ASP A 101 8.08 2.94 -8.17
N GLY A 102 7.14 3.81 -7.78
CA GLY A 102 6.53 3.78 -6.45
C GLY A 102 5.63 2.57 -6.15
N PHE A 103 5.43 1.62 -7.08
CA PHE A 103 4.87 0.32 -6.75
C PHE A 103 5.92 -0.66 -6.24
N ASP A 104 7.19 -0.42 -6.54
CA ASP A 104 8.30 -1.17 -5.97
C ASP A 104 8.46 -0.83 -4.46
N PRO A 105 8.50 -1.82 -3.57
CA PRO A 105 8.76 -1.63 -2.14
C PRO A 105 10.14 -1.03 -1.81
N HIS A 106 11.16 -1.18 -2.67
CA HIS A 106 12.47 -0.53 -2.54
C HIS A 106 12.38 0.96 -2.78
N CYS A 107 11.43 1.41 -3.61
CA CYS A 107 11.26 2.82 -3.93
C CYS A 107 10.62 3.60 -2.78
N ILE A 108 11.48 4.22 -1.97
CA ILE A 108 11.06 5.01 -0.80
C ILE A 108 10.42 6.34 -1.24
N SER A 109 10.91 6.94 -2.33
CA SER A 109 10.42 8.23 -2.81
C SER A 109 10.64 8.40 -4.31
N SER A 110 9.92 9.32 -4.97
CA SER A 110 10.21 9.69 -6.37
C SER A 110 11.59 10.34 -6.58
N ALA A 111 12.27 10.64 -5.47
CA ALA A 111 13.60 11.21 -5.41
C ALA A 111 14.71 10.14 -5.48
N ASP A 112 14.32 8.89 -5.25
CA ASP A 112 15.20 7.74 -5.10
C ASP A 112 15.72 7.26 -6.45
N ASP A 113 17.03 7.04 -6.54
CA ASP A 113 17.75 6.63 -7.75
C ASP A 113 18.34 5.22 -7.63
N ASP A 114 17.80 4.39 -6.74
CA ASP A 114 18.09 2.97 -6.60
C ASP A 114 16.80 2.17 -6.35
N GLU A 115 16.30 1.51 -7.39
CA GLU A 115 15.12 0.62 -7.31
C GLU A 115 15.49 -0.78 -6.81
N SER A 116 16.78 -1.08 -6.64
CA SER A 116 17.27 -2.45 -6.34
C SER A 116 17.54 -2.75 -4.88
N SER A 117 17.34 -1.76 -3.99
CA SER A 117 17.56 -1.92 -2.55
C SER A 117 16.85 -0.84 -1.76
N PHE A 118 16.75 -0.97 -0.43
CA PHE A 118 16.25 0.11 0.43
C PHE A 118 17.24 1.29 0.59
N GLU A 119 18.40 1.27 -0.08
CA GLU A 119 19.26 2.46 -0.20
C GLU A 119 18.63 3.44 -1.18
N THR A 120 18.72 4.76 -0.92
CA THR A 120 18.04 5.74 -1.79
C THR A 120 18.88 6.21 -2.98
N GLY A 121 20.12 5.73 -3.10
CA GLY A 121 21.12 6.31 -4.03
C GLY A 121 21.51 7.77 -3.75
N ILE A 122 20.89 8.45 -2.78
CA ILE A 122 21.12 9.88 -2.46
C ILE A 122 22.34 10.03 -1.54
N PRO A 123 23.39 10.78 -1.94
CA PRO A 123 24.59 10.92 -1.11
C PRO A 123 24.31 11.60 0.23
N GLY A 124 24.45 10.84 1.32
CA GLY A 124 24.31 11.35 2.67
C GLY A 124 22.91 11.22 3.26
N ASP A 125 22.01 10.52 2.57
CA ASP A 125 20.71 10.10 3.09
C ASP A 125 20.82 8.78 3.89
N ASN A 126 19.88 8.56 4.81
CA ASN A 126 19.84 7.42 5.74
C ASN A 126 21.19 7.09 6.40
N GLN A 127 21.86 8.10 6.97
CA GLN A 127 23.19 7.92 7.58
C GLN A 127 23.18 7.84 9.10
N ASP A 128 22.14 8.35 9.77
CA ASP A 128 22.05 8.31 11.23
C ASP A 128 21.29 7.07 11.68
N ARG A 129 22.00 6.18 12.38
CA ARG A 129 21.42 4.95 12.93
C ARG A 129 20.71 5.17 14.28
N THR A 130 21.01 6.26 14.99
CA THR A 130 20.51 6.52 16.35
C THR A 130 19.24 7.37 16.31
N TRP A 131 19.26 8.40 15.47
CA TRP A 131 18.18 9.37 15.33
C TRP A 131 17.61 9.27 13.94
N GLN A 132 16.33 8.92 13.86
CA GLN A 132 15.59 8.91 12.61
C GLN A 132 14.91 10.27 12.44
N ASP A 133 15.07 10.79 11.24
CA ASP A 133 14.34 11.91 10.64
C ASP A 133 13.20 11.36 9.79
N CYS A 134 12.63 12.20 8.95
CA CYS A 134 11.64 11.84 7.96
C CYS A 134 12.23 10.88 6.91
N PHE A 135 12.02 9.58 7.06
CA PHE A 135 12.64 8.59 6.16
C PHE A 135 12.27 8.80 4.68
N PHE A 136 11.08 9.34 4.41
CA PHE A 136 10.52 9.53 3.07
C PHE A 136 10.81 10.92 2.46
N ASP A 137 11.65 11.75 3.08
CA ASP A 137 11.97 13.10 2.58
C ASP A 137 13.30 13.21 1.81
N GLY A 138 13.97 12.08 1.58
CA GLY A 138 15.17 11.97 0.75
C GLY A 138 16.40 12.73 1.28
N ASN A 139 16.44 13.06 2.58
CA ASN A 139 17.64 13.63 3.20
C ASN A 139 17.85 13.17 4.64
N SER A 140 19.10 13.19 5.10
CA SER A 140 19.40 13.01 6.54
C SER A 140 19.59 14.33 7.29
N GLY A 141 18.91 14.44 8.42
CA GLY A 141 19.16 15.32 9.55
C GLY A 141 17.93 16.10 10.01
N GLN A 142 17.78 16.24 11.33
CA GLN A 142 16.73 17.01 12.02
C GLN A 142 16.54 18.50 11.64
N GLY A 143 17.35 19.03 10.71
CA GLY A 143 17.46 20.46 10.42
C GLY A 143 16.29 21.02 9.62
N ASP A 144 15.64 20.17 8.83
CA ASP A 144 14.76 20.62 7.75
C ASP A 144 13.30 20.13 7.90
N ASP A 145 13.05 19.16 8.78
CA ASP A 145 11.76 18.47 9.00
C ASP A 145 11.25 18.48 10.46
N GLY A 146 12.14 18.76 11.44
CA GLY A 146 11.82 18.76 12.86
C GLY A 146 11.63 17.37 13.48
N CYS A 147 11.96 16.30 12.75
CA CYS A 147 11.91 14.93 13.23
C CYS A 147 13.18 14.56 14.01
N ARG A 148 12.98 13.82 15.10
CA ARG A 148 14.06 13.26 15.91
C ARG A 148 13.51 12.10 16.73
N PHE A 149 13.36 10.96 16.09
CA PHE A 149 12.84 9.75 16.71
C PHE A 149 13.97 8.79 17.01
N HIS A 150 14.10 8.35 18.26
CA HIS A 150 15.18 7.43 18.60
C HIS A 150 14.89 6.03 18.04
N THR A 151 15.82 5.42 17.32
CA THR A 151 15.64 4.11 16.66
C THR A 151 15.15 3.02 17.62
N CYS A 152 15.59 3.05 18.87
CA CYS A 152 15.13 2.10 19.89
C CYS A 152 13.64 2.19 20.27
N CYS A 153 12.94 3.24 19.84
CA CYS A 153 11.49 3.32 19.99
C CYS A 153 10.75 2.40 19.03
N MET A 154 11.38 2.01 17.91
CA MET A 154 10.82 1.07 16.93
C MET A 154 11.28 -0.37 17.17
N LEU A 155 12.48 -0.57 17.70
CA LEU A 155 13.03 -1.91 17.88
C LEU A 155 12.50 -2.59 19.14
N LEU A 156 12.18 -3.88 19.04
CA LEU A 156 11.74 -4.68 20.19
C LEU A 156 12.83 -4.79 21.26
N GLU A 157 14.08 -4.93 20.83
CA GLU A 157 15.26 -4.92 21.68
C GLU A 157 16.24 -3.85 21.18
N CYS A 158 16.50 -2.85 22.01
CA CYS A 158 17.42 -1.76 21.69
C CYS A 158 18.88 -2.26 21.74
N PRO A 159 19.65 -2.16 20.63
CA PRO A 159 21.07 -2.49 20.60
C PRO A 159 21.88 -1.68 21.62
N ALA A 160 22.86 -2.32 22.24
CA ALA A 160 23.62 -1.72 23.35
C ALA A 160 24.45 -0.49 22.92
N ASP A 161 24.80 -0.40 21.64
CA ASP A 161 25.55 0.70 21.06
C ASP A 161 24.70 1.94 20.78
N LEU A 162 23.38 1.78 20.61
CA LEU A 162 22.44 2.91 20.48
C LEU A 162 22.09 3.57 21.82
N VAL A 163 22.44 2.92 22.94
CA VAL A 163 22.28 3.49 24.29
C VAL A 163 23.58 4.07 24.85
N GLU A 164 24.67 4.10 24.08
CA GLU A 164 25.95 4.65 24.52
C GLU A 164 25.97 6.18 24.39
N GLY A 165 25.70 6.90 25.47
CA GLY A 165 25.87 8.35 25.46
C GLY A 165 25.11 9.13 26.52
N PHE A 166 24.87 10.40 26.22
CA PHE A 166 23.98 11.28 26.99
C PHE A 166 22.55 11.29 26.44
N ASP A 167 22.33 10.56 25.36
CA ASP A 167 21.06 10.49 24.65
C ASP A 167 20.10 9.55 25.37
N ALA A 168 18.86 10.01 25.53
CA ALA A 168 17.82 9.20 26.15
C ALA A 168 17.30 8.22 25.11
N ALA A 169 17.60 6.93 25.28
CA ALA A 169 17.15 5.85 24.41
C ALA A 169 15.62 5.63 24.33
N ASN A 170 14.83 6.51 24.96
CA ASN A 170 13.37 6.49 24.99
C ASN A 170 12.78 7.84 24.54
N ASP A 171 13.54 8.62 23.77
CA ASP A 171 13.05 9.86 23.17
C ASP A 171 12.20 9.50 21.93
N CYS A 172 10.95 9.13 22.22
CA CYS A 172 9.97 8.64 21.24
C CYS A 172 8.88 9.69 20.95
N ASP A 173 9.13 10.95 21.27
CA ASP A 173 8.16 12.01 21.07
C ASP A 173 8.23 12.50 19.62
N VAL A 174 7.14 12.34 18.87
CA VAL A 174 7.03 12.91 17.52
C VAL A 174 6.48 14.33 17.64
N SER A 175 7.21 15.31 17.10
CA SER A 175 6.79 16.71 17.14
C SER A 175 5.66 16.98 16.14
N GLU A 176 4.81 17.97 16.41
CA GLU A 176 3.76 18.37 15.45
C GLU A 176 4.38 18.86 14.11
N GLU A 177 5.55 19.49 14.17
CA GLU A 177 6.32 19.91 12.99
C GLU A 177 6.77 18.71 12.15
N CYS A 178 7.23 17.64 12.79
CA CYS A 178 7.58 16.37 12.14
C CYS A 178 6.35 15.73 11.48
N LEU A 179 5.22 15.66 12.17
CA LEU A 179 3.98 15.11 11.60
C LEU A 179 3.49 15.90 10.39
N GLU A 180 3.50 17.24 10.47
CA GLU A 180 3.11 18.11 9.36
C GLU A 180 4.01 17.94 8.13
N ARG A 181 5.29 17.60 8.33
CA ARG A 181 6.23 17.37 7.22
C ARG A 181 6.13 15.96 6.64
N CYS A 182 6.03 14.94 7.49
CA CYS A 182 6.33 13.57 7.09
C CYS A 182 5.11 12.70 6.85
N SER A 183 4.02 12.90 7.59
CA SER A 183 2.79 12.13 7.35
C SER A 183 2.26 12.27 5.91
N PRO A 184 2.41 13.41 5.20
CA PRO A 184 2.00 13.52 3.79
C PRO A 184 2.88 12.76 2.79
N SER A 185 4.14 12.47 3.13
CA SER A 185 5.08 11.71 2.26
C SER A 185 5.18 10.23 2.66
N THR A 186 4.63 9.84 3.81
CA THR A 186 4.67 8.46 4.29
C THR A 186 3.64 7.60 3.53
N PRO A 187 4.06 6.56 2.80
CA PRO A 187 3.16 5.69 2.08
C PRO A 187 2.36 4.78 3.02
N PRO A 188 1.23 4.21 2.53
CA PRO A 188 0.51 3.18 3.26
C PRO A 188 1.41 1.99 3.64
N GLY A 189 1.19 1.46 4.84
CA GLY A 189 1.97 0.36 5.40
C GLY A 189 3.28 0.74 6.07
N CYS A 190 3.71 2.00 5.94
CA CYS A 190 4.90 2.51 6.60
C CYS A 190 4.56 3.50 7.73
N ASP A 191 5.55 3.68 8.61
CA ASP A 191 5.63 4.80 9.54
C ASP A 191 6.60 5.87 9.03
N CYS A 192 6.60 7.06 9.62
CA CYS A 192 7.49 8.17 9.21
C CYS A 192 8.99 7.85 9.19
N PHE A 193 9.44 6.76 9.83
CA PHE A 193 10.83 6.53 10.22
C PHE A 193 11.44 5.27 9.58
N GLY A 194 10.73 4.64 8.65
CA GLY A 194 11.21 3.47 7.91
C GLY A 194 10.87 2.12 8.56
N CYS A 195 9.84 2.06 9.41
CA CYS A 195 9.24 0.81 9.83
C CYS A 195 8.04 0.50 8.91
N CYS A 196 8.21 -0.45 8.00
CA CYS A 196 7.24 -0.76 6.95
C CYS A 196 6.71 -2.19 7.06
N THR A 197 5.44 -2.36 6.70
CA THR A 197 4.81 -3.68 6.50
C THR A 197 4.82 -4.00 5.02
N ILE A 198 5.64 -4.97 4.64
CA ILE A 198 5.88 -5.38 3.24
C ILE A 198 5.40 -6.81 3.06
N TYR A 199 4.69 -7.09 1.97
CA TYR A 199 4.30 -8.45 1.60
C TYR A 199 5.40 -9.08 0.74
N ASP A 200 5.73 -10.34 1.02
CA ASP A 200 6.61 -11.13 0.15
C ASP A 200 5.81 -11.85 -0.96
N ASP A 201 6.52 -12.48 -1.90
CA ASP A 201 5.93 -13.31 -2.99
C ASP A 201 5.01 -14.44 -2.52
N ALA A 202 5.02 -14.77 -1.22
CA ALA A 202 4.16 -15.77 -0.62
C ALA A 202 2.93 -15.16 0.07
N ASP A 203 2.63 -13.89 -0.19
CA ASP A 203 1.57 -13.08 0.42
C ASP A 203 1.70 -12.99 1.95
N LEU A 204 2.91 -13.09 2.48
CA LEU A 204 3.17 -12.99 3.91
C LEU A 204 3.63 -11.58 4.25
N ALA A 205 2.88 -10.91 5.13
CA ALA A 205 3.24 -9.60 5.64
C ALA A 205 4.38 -9.67 6.66
N HIS A 206 5.39 -8.83 6.46
CA HIS A 206 6.54 -8.63 7.35
C HIS A 206 6.64 -7.17 7.76
N THR A 207 6.60 -6.88 9.06
CA THR A 207 6.81 -5.53 9.58
C THR A 207 8.26 -5.37 10.03
N VAL A 208 9.08 -4.73 9.20
CA VAL A 208 10.54 -4.69 9.32
C VAL A 208 11.09 -3.28 9.17
N MET A 209 12.28 -3.07 9.74
CA MET A 209 13.04 -1.84 9.56
C MET A 209 13.67 -1.83 8.18
N THR A 210 13.30 -0.88 7.33
CA THR A 210 13.86 -0.72 5.98
C THR A 210 15.00 0.29 5.94
N ASN A 211 15.17 1.12 6.97
CA ASN A 211 16.25 2.11 6.99
C ASN A 211 17.64 1.43 6.94
N PRO A 212 18.45 1.63 5.87
CA PRO A 212 19.75 0.98 5.71
C PRO A 212 20.76 1.35 6.80
N ALA A 213 20.61 2.50 7.47
CA ALA A 213 21.43 2.84 8.63
C ALA A 213 21.27 1.80 9.75
N VAL A 214 20.06 1.27 9.91
CA VAL A 214 19.68 0.34 10.97
C VAL A 214 19.75 -1.10 10.51
N ALA A 215 19.31 -1.38 9.28
CA ALA A 215 19.16 -2.70 8.68
C ALA A 215 19.82 -2.75 7.29
N PRO A 216 21.17 -2.65 7.20
CA PRO A 216 21.89 -2.52 5.93
C PRO A 216 21.87 -3.78 5.04
N ASP A 217 21.49 -4.93 5.62
CA ASP A 217 21.40 -6.21 4.90
C ASP A 217 19.94 -6.65 4.72
N CYS A 218 18.96 -5.78 5.02
CA CYS A 218 17.55 -6.07 4.79
C CYS A 218 17.18 -5.78 3.34
N ASP A 219 16.35 -6.66 2.78
CA ASP A 219 15.94 -6.65 1.38
C ASP A 219 14.64 -7.46 1.24
N VAL A 220 13.87 -7.23 0.17
CA VAL A 220 12.60 -7.95 -0.10
C VAL A 220 12.78 -9.47 -0.18
N ASP A 221 13.95 -9.94 -0.65
CA ASP A 221 14.27 -11.37 -0.76
C ASP A 221 14.43 -12.07 0.61
N VAL A 222 14.67 -11.30 1.67
CA VAL A 222 15.04 -11.80 3.00
C VAL A 222 14.21 -11.24 4.15
N LEU A 223 13.03 -10.67 3.86
CA LEU A 223 12.12 -10.08 4.87
C LEU A 223 11.83 -10.99 6.06
N GLY A 224 11.79 -12.31 5.83
CA GLY A 224 11.55 -13.31 6.87
C GLY A 224 12.74 -13.64 7.78
N ASP A 225 13.94 -13.09 7.52
CA ASP A 225 15.13 -13.28 8.37
C ASP A 225 15.28 -12.12 9.36
N PRO A 226 14.98 -12.31 10.66
CA PRO A 226 15.01 -11.23 11.65
C PRO A 226 16.43 -10.73 11.98
N ASP A 227 17.48 -11.46 11.58
CA ASP A 227 18.87 -11.02 11.75
C ASP A 227 19.29 -10.05 10.62
N LEU A 228 18.68 -10.15 9.43
CA LEU A 228 18.92 -9.28 8.27
C LEU A 228 17.91 -8.14 8.21
N CYS A 229 16.63 -8.45 8.45
CA CYS A 229 15.49 -7.54 8.53
C CYS A 229 14.93 -7.49 9.96
N PRO A 230 15.47 -6.66 10.86
CA PRO A 230 15.01 -6.57 12.23
C PRO A 230 13.52 -6.19 12.29
N PRO A 231 12.69 -6.92 13.04
CA PRO A 231 11.30 -6.57 13.22
C PRO A 231 11.17 -5.27 14.01
N CYS A 232 10.21 -4.44 13.61
CA CYS A 232 9.97 -3.12 14.21
C CYS A 232 8.52 -2.92 14.62
N THR A 233 8.28 -1.91 15.44
CA THR A 233 6.95 -1.43 15.83
C THR A 233 6.75 -0.04 15.23
N PRO A 234 5.79 0.14 14.32
CA PRO A 234 5.47 1.44 13.72
C PRO A 234 5.15 2.49 14.77
N SER A 235 5.58 3.73 14.54
CA SER A 235 5.17 4.88 15.35
C SER A 235 3.66 5.06 15.33
N ALA A 236 3.02 5.12 16.50
CA ALA A 236 1.57 5.32 16.60
C ALA A 236 1.11 6.71 16.14
N ASP A 237 2.03 7.69 16.13
CA ASP A 237 1.72 9.09 15.78
C ASP A 237 1.84 9.37 14.29
N CYS A 238 2.67 8.59 13.59
CA CYS A 238 2.86 8.67 12.14
C CYS A 238 3.04 7.27 11.57
N SER A 239 1.97 6.50 11.55
CA SER A 239 1.91 5.28 10.74
C SER A 239 0.56 5.19 10.08
N THR A 240 0.61 4.57 8.92
CA THR A 240 -0.56 4.27 8.13
C THR A 240 -0.65 2.76 8.06
N PRO A 241 -1.58 2.12 8.79
CA PRO A 241 -1.64 0.66 8.83
C PRO A 241 -1.94 0.09 7.44
N CYS A 242 -1.30 -1.04 7.14
CA CYS A 242 -1.52 -1.77 5.90
C CYS A 242 -2.54 -2.88 6.09
N GLU A 243 -3.74 -2.66 5.58
CA GLU A 243 -4.86 -3.59 5.75
C GLU A 243 -5.55 -3.80 4.38
N PRO A 244 -5.16 -4.83 3.61
CA PRO A 244 -5.77 -5.13 2.31
C PRO A 244 -7.29 -5.38 2.38
N ALA A 245 -7.78 -5.84 3.53
CA ALA A 245 -9.22 -6.01 3.79
C ALA A 245 -9.99 -4.67 3.82
N ASP A 246 -9.31 -3.57 4.12
CA ASP A 246 -9.85 -2.21 4.04
C ASP A 246 -9.53 -1.55 2.67
N CYS A 247 -9.11 -2.35 1.68
CA CYS A 247 -8.69 -1.93 0.34
C CYS A 247 -7.43 -1.06 0.33
N ILE A 248 -6.61 -1.11 1.37
CA ILE A 248 -5.31 -0.43 1.40
C ILE A 248 -4.29 -1.31 0.68
N LEU A 249 -3.67 -0.80 -0.39
CA LEU A 249 -2.57 -1.48 -1.08
C LEU A 249 -1.29 -1.37 -0.23
N CYS A 250 -0.55 -2.46 -0.13
CA CYS A 250 0.66 -2.55 0.67
C CYS A 250 1.92 -2.67 -0.19
N PRO A 251 3.08 -2.23 0.32
CA PRO A 251 4.36 -2.48 -0.35
C PRO A 251 4.54 -3.98 -0.64
N GLY A 252 5.01 -4.30 -1.85
CA GLY A 252 5.14 -5.68 -2.33
C GLY A 252 3.84 -6.32 -2.80
N GLN A 253 2.76 -5.54 -2.98
CA GLN A 253 1.51 -6.02 -3.56
C GLN A 253 1.17 -5.26 -4.85
N ALA A 254 0.58 -5.97 -5.80
CA ALA A 254 -0.05 -5.41 -6.98
C ALA A 254 -1.54 -5.13 -6.73
N LEU A 255 -2.16 -4.30 -7.58
CA LEU A 255 -3.57 -3.90 -7.45
C LEU A 255 -4.54 -5.10 -7.52
N ASP A 256 -4.15 -6.18 -8.19
CA ASP A 256 -4.91 -7.43 -8.32
C ASP A 256 -4.79 -8.36 -7.09
N ASP A 257 -3.87 -8.07 -6.16
CA ASP A 257 -3.78 -8.78 -4.88
C ASP A 257 -4.82 -8.28 -3.86
N LEU A 258 -5.44 -7.13 -4.13
CA LEU A 258 -6.53 -6.63 -3.32
C LEU A 258 -7.78 -7.53 -3.42
N PRO A 259 -8.56 -7.67 -2.33
CA PRO A 259 -9.79 -8.43 -2.35
C PRO A 259 -10.76 -7.97 -3.46
N ASP A 260 -11.43 -8.92 -4.14
CA ASP A 260 -12.39 -8.66 -5.23
C ASP A 260 -13.46 -7.59 -4.87
N GLU A 261 -13.84 -7.50 -3.60
CA GLU A 261 -14.80 -6.53 -3.07
C GLU A 261 -14.34 -5.07 -3.18
N CYS A 262 -13.04 -4.83 -3.30
CA CYS A 262 -12.45 -3.50 -3.49
C CYS A 262 -12.75 -2.95 -4.88
N SER A 263 -12.64 -3.77 -5.93
CA SER A 263 -13.01 -3.38 -7.30
C SER A 263 -14.52 -3.12 -7.45
N GLU A 264 -15.35 -3.73 -6.62
CA GLU A 264 -16.82 -3.54 -6.66
C GLU A 264 -17.29 -2.26 -5.95
N LYS A 265 -16.47 -1.67 -5.07
CA LYS A 265 -16.82 -0.44 -4.33
C LYS A 265 -16.89 0.80 -5.21
N GLY A 266 -16.04 0.90 -6.24
CA GLY A 266 -15.89 2.11 -7.06
C GLY A 266 -17.09 2.44 -7.94
N GLY A 267 -17.87 1.45 -8.39
CA GLY A 267 -19.02 1.68 -9.29
C GLY A 267 -18.66 2.24 -10.68
N ASP A 268 -17.46 2.79 -10.85
CA ASP A 268 -16.78 3.10 -12.11
C ASP A 268 -15.63 2.11 -12.32
N PRO A 269 -15.65 1.29 -13.40
CA PRO A 269 -14.54 0.40 -13.73
C PRO A 269 -13.21 1.08 -14.05
N LEU A 270 -13.19 2.41 -14.16
CA LEU A 270 -12.00 3.22 -14.43
C LEU A 270 -11.37 3.81 -13.16
N GLU A 271 -12.00 3.66 -11.99
CA GLU A 271 -11.38 4.08 -10.73
C GLU A 271 -10.48 2.97 -10.18
N PRO A 272 -9.30 3.30 -9.64
CA PRO A 272 -8.45 2.32 -8.97
C PRO A 272 -9.20 1.64 -7.81
N PRO A 273 -8.98 0.33 -7.60
CA PRO A 273 -9.69 -0.43 -6.58
C PRO A 273 -9.23 -0.13 -5.15
N ASN A 274 -8.08 0.51 -4.97
CA ASN A 274 -7.52 0.78 -3.65
C ASN A 274 -8.13 2.03 -3.01
N GLU A 275 -8.18 2.01 -1.68
CA GLU A 275 -8.48 3.17 -0.85
C GLU A 275 -7.18 3.76 -0.32
N CYS A 276 -7.17 5.07 -0.14
CA CYS A 276 -6.02 5.78 0.41
C CYS A 276 -6.35 6.42 1.77
N PRO A 277 -5.45 6.28 2.75
CA PRO A 277 -5.58 6.87 4.07
C PRO A 277 -5.34 8.38 4.02
N ASN A 278 -5.68 9.08 5.11
CA ASN A 278 -5.45 10.52 5.28
C ASN A 278 -6.02 11.43 4.17
N GLU A 279 -7.09 10.99 3.50
CA GLU A 279 -7.71 11.71 2.37
C GLU A 279 -6.77 11.88 1.17
N LEU A 280 -5.72 11.05 1.06
CA LEU A 280 -4.88 10.98 -0.14
C LEU A 280 -5.68 10.45 -1.33
N THR A 281 -5.24 10.81 -2.53
CA THR A 281 -5.89 10.38 -3.78
C THR A 281 -5.34 9.03 -4.20
N PRO A 282 -6.20 8.02 -4.47
CA PRO A 282 -5.77 6.79 -5.13
C PRO A 282 -5.20 7.04 -6.52
N CYS A 283 -4.19 6.26 -6.89
CA CYS A 283 -3.51 6.36 -8.18
C CYS A 283 -3.12 4.97 -8.70
N THR A 284 -3.01 4.87 -10.01
CA THR A 284 -2.42 3.74 -10.73
C THR A 284 -1.09 4.11 -11.36
N THR A 285 -0.90 5.39 -11.67
CA THR A 285 0.38 5.95 -12.09
C THR A 285 0.56 7.35 -11.50
N SER A 286 1.77 7.90 -11.55
CA SER A 286 2.04 9.28 -11.11
C SER A 286 1.30 10.36 -11.92
N ASP A 287 0.71 10.03 -13.09
CA ASP A 287 -0.12 10.96 -13.87
C ASP A 287 -1.51 11.19 -13.25
N ASP A 288 -1.96 10.29 -12.37
CA ASP A 288 -3.20 10.46 -11.60
C ASP A 288 -3.04 11.51 -10.47
N CYS A 289 -1.81 11.87 -10.15
CA CYS A 289 -1.48 12.74 -9.02
C CYS A 289 -1.41 14.22 -9.40
N GLU A 290 -1.78 15.10 -8.46
CA GLU A 290 -1.58 16.54 -8.63
C GLU A 290 -0.08 16.88 -8.66
N PRO A 291 0.33 18.01 -9.27
CA PRO A 291 1.73 18.42 -9.24
C PRO A 291 2.28 18.50 -7.80
N ALA A 292 3.52 18.03 -7.59
CA ALA A 292 4.18 17.84 -6.29
C ALA A 292 3.73 16.61 -5.49
N TYR A 293 3.01 15.67 -6.13
CA TYR A 293 2.72 14.35 -5.60
C TYR A 293 3.23 13.28 -6.58
N TYR A 294 3.62 12.13 -6.04
CA TYR A 294 3.96 10.95 -6.83
C TYR A 294 3.14 9.75 -6.35
N CYS A 295 2.91 8.78 -7.23
CA CYS A 295 2.16 7.58 -6.87
C CYS A 295 3.07 6.60 -6.13
N SER A 296 2.79 6.38 -4.84
CA SER A 296 3.51 5.42 -3.99
C SER A 296 2.52 4.42 -3.42
N THR A 297 2.71 3.14 -3.75
CA THR A 297 1.85 2.03 -3.30
C THR A 297 0.37 2.34 -3.57
N GLY A 298 0.06 2.86 -4.76
CA GLY A 298 -1.30 3.22 -5.17
C GLY A 298 -1.88 4.49 -4.53
N CYS A 299 -1.11 5.26 -3.77
CA CYS A 299 -1.55 6.53 -3.19
C CYS A 299 -0.65 7.71 -3.58
N CYS A 300 -1.26 8.84 -3.95
CA CYS A 300 -0.54 10.06 -4.23
C CYS A 300 0.02 10.65 -2.93
N VAL A 301 1.31 10.45 -2.68
CA VAL A 301 2.05 11.03 -1.54
C VAL A 301 2.83 12.26 -1.98
N VAL A 302 3.12 13.16 -1.05
CA VAL A 302 3.86 14.40 -1.35
C VAL A 302 5.28 14.05 -1.77
N GLU A 303 5.74 14.63 -2.87
CA GLU A 303 7.14 14.54 -3.28
C GLU A 303 8.04 15.25 -2.27
N ALA A 304 9.12 14.56 -1.88
CA ALA A 304 10.15 15.13 -1.04
C ALA A 304 10.74 16.41 -1.67
N PRO A 305 10.70 17.57 -0.99
CA PRO A 305 11.27 18.80 -1.52
C PRO A 305 12.80 18.80 -1.35
N PHE A 306 13.53 18.52 -2.42
CA PHE A 306 14.98 18.70 -2.49
C PHE A 306 15.47 20.15 -2.35
#